data_AF-A0A4D9DHL6-F1
#
_entry.id   AF-A0A4D9DHL6-F1
#
_cell.length_a   1.000
_cell.length_b   1.000
_cell.length_c   1.000
_cell.angle_alpha   90.00
_cell.angle_beta   90.00
_cell.angle_gamma   90.00
#
_symmetry.space_group_name_H-M   'P 1'
#
loop_
_entity.id
_entity.type
_entity.pdbx_description
1 polymer ?
#
loop_
_entity_poly.entity_id
_entity_poly.type
_entity_poly.pdbx_seq_one_letter_code
_entity_poly.pdbx_strand_id
1 'polypeptide(L)'
;MQQSESPPIEGFSIEVESALRAHELVNVRVLFAQKKKEAKAVGLRMAEAVKAELVQVIGHTYLLYRPADPPKIDLAKLTAPLNGKE
;
A
#
# COMPACT_ATOMS: atom_id res chain seq x y z
N MET A 1 -2.12 -26.51 -17.32
CA MET A 1 -2.20 -25.03 -17.20
C MET A 1 -3.19 -24.72 -16.09
N GLN A 2 -2.73 -24.49 -14.85
CA GLN A 2 -3.63 -24.10 -13.77
C GLN A 2 -3.95 -22.61 -13.95
N GLN A 3 -5.21 -22.32 -14.29
CA GLN A 3 -5.72 -20.96 -14.31
C GLN A 3 -5.61 -20.40 -12.89
N SER A 4 -4.64 -19.50 -12.71
CA SER A 4 -4.54 -18.68 -11.50
C SER A 4 -5.61 -17.60 -11.59
N GLU A 5 -6.86 -17.96 -11.28
CA GLU A 5 -7.90 -16.97 -11.05
C GLU A 5 -7.41 -16.06 -9.95
N SER A 6 -7.13 -14.82 -10.33
CA SER A 6 -6.65 -13.83 -9.39
C SER A 6 -7.83 -13.39 -8.54
N PRO A 7 -7.68 -13.31 -7.21
CA PRO A 7 -8.80 -12.99 -6.34
C PRO A 7 -9.43 -11.65 -6.72
N PRO A 8 -10.77 -11.53 -6.71
CA PRO A 8 -11.46 -10.31 -7.09
C PRO A 8 -11.14 -9.18 -6.10
N ILE A 9 -10.64 -8.06 -6.62
CA ILE A 9 -10.19 -6.88 -5.84
C ILE A 9 -11.26 -5.79 -5.75
N GLU A 10 -12.32 -5.85 -6.57
CA GLU A 10 -13.29 -4.76 -6.80
C GLU A 10 -14.06 -4.34 -5.54
N GLY A 11 -14.48 -5.29 -4.70
CA GLY A 11 -15.18 -4.95 -3.45
C GLY A 11 -14.28 -4.38 -2.37
N PHE A 12 -12.99 -4.74 -2.39
CA PHE A 12 -12.02 -4.34 -1.38
C PHE A 12 -11.34 -3.01 -1.71
N SER A 13 -11.26 -2.63 -2.99
CA SER A 13 -10.66 -1.36 -3.42
C SER A 13 -11.38 -0.13 -2.85
N ILE A 14 -12.70 -0.20 -2.63
CA ILE A 14 -13.47 0.91 -2.03
C ILE A 14 -13.01 1.18 -0.59
N GLU A 15 -12.81 0.13 0.20
CA GLU A 15 -12.33 0.25 1.58
C GLU A 15 -10.89 0.77 1.61
N VAL A 16 -10.03 0.25 0.74
CA VAL A 16 -8.64 0.74 0.62
C VAL A 16 -8.60 2.21 0.19
N GLU A 17 -9.48 2.63 -0.71
CA GLU A 17 -9.59 4.03 -1.13
C GLU A 17 -10.02 4.95 0.02
N SER A 18 -11.03 4.54 0.80
CA SER A 18 -11.48 5.23 2.01
C SER A 18 -10.34 5.36 3.03
N ALA A 19 -9.65 4.25 3.31
CA ALA A 19 -8.52 4.22 4.23
C ALA A 19 -7.37 5.12 3.77
N LEU A 20 -7.02 5.11 2.48
CA LEU A 20 -6.00 6.00 1.92
C LEU A 20 -6.39 7.48 2.03
N ARG A 21 -7.67 7.82 1.87
CA ARG A 21 -8.15 9.21 2.06
C ARG A 21 -8.02 9.66 3.52
N ALA A 22 -8.28 8.75 4.45
CA ALA A 22 -8.20 9.03 5.88
C ALA A 22 -6.75 9.10 6.41
N HIS A 23 -5.85 8.25 5.90
CA HIS A 23 -4.55 8.00 6.52
C HIS A 23 -3.34 8.23 5.63
N GLU A 24 -3.52 8.35 4.31
CA GLU A 24 -2.48 8.45 3.27
C GLU A 24 -1.56 7.23 3.13
N LEU A 25 -1.27 6.54 4.23
CA LEU A 25 -0.43 5.36 4.31
C LEU A 25 -1.24 4.22 4.95
N VAL A 26 -1.41 3.11 4.23
CA VAL A 26 -2.25 1.98 4.67
C VAL A 26 -1.46 0.68 4.60
N ASN A 27 -1.43 -0.04 5.73
CA ASN A 27 -0.86 -1.39 5.82
C ASN A 27 -1.98 -2.43 5.62
N VAL A 28 -1.84 -3.26 4.60
CA VAL A 28 -2.82 -4.28 4.27
C VAL A 28 -2.22 -5.66 4.45
N ARG A 29 -2.90 -6.50 5.23
CA ARG A 29 -2.55 -7.91 5.42
C ARG A 29 -3.35 -8.79 4.46
N VAL A 30 -2.65 -9.60 3.67
CA VAL A 30 -3.26 -10.54 2.72
C VAL A 30 -3.37 -11.91 3.38
N LEU A 31 -4.57 -12.28 3.84
CA LEU A 31 -4.77 -13.48 4.64
C LEU A 31 -4.45 -14.79 3.90
N PHE A 32 -4.65 -14.82 2.58
CA PHE A 32 -4.38 -16.00 1.74
C PHE A 32 -2.94 -16.04 1.21
N ALA A 33 -2.17 -14.95 1.32
CA ALA A 33 -0.78 -14.95 0.87
C ALA A 33 0.10 -15.65 1.91
N GLN A 34 0.82 -16.68 1.50
CA GLN A 34 1.79 -17.38 2.36
C GLN A 34 3.21 -16.85 2.17
N LYS A 35 3.49 -16.24 1.01
CA LYS A 35 4.81 -15.74 0.63
C LYS A 35 4.75 -14.28 0.21
N LYS A 36 5.89 -13.58 0.38
CA LYS A 36 6.09 -12.19 -0.06
C LYS A 36 5.73 -11.93 -1.52
N LYS A 37 5.99 -12.89 -2.41
CA LYS A 37 5.68 -12.75 -3.84
C LYS A 37 4.19 -12.63 -4.10
N GLU A 38 3.35 -13.34 -3.33
CA GLU A 38 1.89 -13.33 -3.46
C GLU A 38 1.33 -12.00 -2.95
N ALA A 39 1.76 -11.56 -1.76
CA ALA A 39 1.37 -10.27 -1.21
C ALA A 39 1.81 -9.11 -2.13
N LYS A 40 3.00 -9.20 -2.74
CA LYS A 40 3.46 -8.21 -3.73
C LYS A 40 2.57 -8.18 -4.98
N ALA A 41 2.18 -9.33 -5.51
CA ALA A 41 1.32 -9.39 -6.69
C ALA A 41 -0.06 -8.77 -6.43
N VAL A 42 -0.65 -9.04 -5.26
CA VAL A 42 -1.92 -8.43 -4.84
C VAL A 42 -1.75 -6.93 -4.60
N GLY A 43 -0.68 -6.53 -3.90
CA GLY A 43 -0.37 -5.13 -3.60
C GLY A 43 -0.17 -4.29 -4.85
N LEU A 44 0.52 -4.80 -5.87
CA LEU A 44 0.69 -4.09 -7.15
C LEU A 44 -0.65 -3.81 -7.83
N ARG A 45 -1.52 -4.83 -7.93
CA ARG A 45 -2.85 -4.66 -8.53
C ARG A 45 -3.73 -3.69 -7.75
N MET A 46 -3.66 -3.76 -6.42
CA MET A 46 -4.41 -2.84 -5.57
C MET A 46 -3.90 -1.41 -5.75
N ALA A 47 -2.58 -1.21 -5.79
CA ALA A 47 -1.94 0.08 -6.03
C ALA A 47 -2.42 0.70 -7.36
N GLU A 48 -2.46 -0.09 -8.44
CA GLU A 48 -3.01 0.34 -9.73
C GLU A 48 -4.50 0.71 -9.64
N ALA A 49 -5.31 -0.13 -8.98
CA ALA A 49 -6.75 0.08 -8.85
C ALA A 49 -7.11 1.37 -8.09
N VAL A 50 -6.36 1.71 -7.04
CA VAL A 50 -6.63 2.88 -6.17
C VAL A 50 -5.70 4.07 -6.45
N LYS A 51 -4.88 4.01 -7.51
CA LYS A 51 -3.91 5.04 -7.88
C LYS A 51 -2.98 5.43 -6.72
N ALA A 52 -2.44 4.42 -6.04
CA ALA A 52 -1.48 4.56 -4.95
C ALA A 52 -0.14 3.93 -5.33
N GLU A 53 0.88 4.17 -4.52
CA GLU A 53 2.20 3.58 -4.67
C GLU A 53 2.40 2.41 -3.68
N LEU A 54 2.93 1.29 -4.17
CA LEU A 54 3.35 0.17 -3.33
C LEU A 54 4.74 0.44 -2.74
N VAL A 55 4.77 0.96 -1.52
CA VAL A 55 6.00 1.39 -0.84
C VAL A 55 6.82 0.20 -0.33
N GLN A 56 6.14 -0.80 0.25
CA GLN A 56 6.83 -1.92 0.89
C GLN A 56 5.98 -3.19 0.90
N VAL A 57 6.66 -4.34 0.98
CA VAL A 57 6.04 -5.65 1.22
C VAL A 57 6.86 -6.39 2.29
N ILE A 58 6.22 -6.82 3.38
CA ILE A 58 6.81 -7.52 4.51
C ILE A 58 6.04 -8.82 4.75
N GLY A 59 6.65 -9.96 4.45
CA GLY A 59 5.97 -11.25 4.55
C GLY A 59 4.66 -11.24 3.74
N HIS A 60 3.53 -11.42 4.41
CA HIS A 60 2.18 -11.40 3.84
C HIS A 60 1.44 -10.04 3.93
N THR A 61 2.15 -8.95 4.26
CA THR A 61 1.58 -7.60 4.29
C THR A 61 2.22 -6.71 3.22
N TYR A 62 1.46 -5.71 2.76
CA TYR A 62 1.95 -4.66 1.88
C TYR A 62 1.53 -3.28 2.37
N LEU A 63 2.31 -2.27 1.99
CA LEU A 63 2.11 -0.88 2.38
C LEU A 63 1.82 -0.03 1.15
N LEU A 64 0.69 0.66 1.15
CA LEU A 64 0.30 1.59 0.09
C LEU A 64 0.38 3.03 0.58
N TYR A 65 0.87 3.94 -0.27
CA TYR A 65 0.89 5.37 -0.02
C TYR A 65 0.18 6.14 -1.14
N ARG A 66 -0.65 7.12 -0.77
CA ARG A 66 -1.23 8.12 -1.66
C ARG A 66 -1.43 9.41 -0.89
N PRO A 67 -0.83 10.54 -1.32
CA PRO A 67 -1.05 11.82 -0.64
C PRO A 67 -2.53 12.21 -0.67
N ALA A 68 -3.03 12.76 0.43
CA ALA A 68 -4.34 13.37 0.50
C ALA A 68 -4.27 14.83 0.03
N ASP A 69 -5.45 15.43 -0.21
CA ASP A 69 -5.58 16.85 -0.49
C ASP A 69 -6.49 17.47 0.60
N PRO A 70 -5.93 18.27 1.53
CA PRO A 70 -4.49 18.55 1.74
C PRO A 70 -3.71 17.36 2.34
N PRO A 71 -2.38 17.28 2.14
CA PRO A 71 -1.55 16.20 2.66
C PRO A 71 -1.41 16.31 4.19
N LYS A 72 -1.49 15.17 4.89
CA LYS A 72 -1.33 15.09 6.37
C LYS A 72 0.07 14.62 6.75
N ILE A 73 0.70 13.79 5.92
CA ILE A 73 2.08 13.33 6.06
C ILE A 73 3.00 14.31 5.34
N ASP A 74 3.83 15.01 6.12
CA ASP A 74 4.90 15.86 5.61
C ASP A 74 6.14 15.01 5.27
N LEU A 75 6.25 14.61 3.99
CA LEU A 75 7.38 13.82 3.51
C LEU A 75 8.71 14.60 3.55
N ALA A 76 8.69 15.93 3.43
CA ALA A 76 9.91 16.75 3.48
C ALA A 76 10.51 16.73 4.88
N LYS A 77 9.68 16.81 5.92
CA LYS A 77 10.12 16.67 7.31
C LYS A 77 10.72 15.29 7.62
N LEU A 78 10.19 14.23 7.00
CA LEU A 78 10.66 12.86 7.23
C LEU A 78 11.95 12.51 6.46
N THR A 79 12.22 13.21 5.37
CA THR A 79 13.40 12.98 4.51
C THR A 79 14.49 14.01 4.71
N ALA A 80 14.23 15.08 5.47
CA ALA A 80 15.27 16.01 5.90
C ALA A 80 16.38 15.22 6.63
N PRO A 81 17.66 15.49 6.34
CA PRO A 81 18.73 14.94 7.15
C PRO A 81 18.47 15.31 8.60
N LEU A 82 18.58 14.34 9.50
CA LEU A 82 18.59 14.62 10.93
C LEU A 82 19.73 15.61 11.13
N ASN A 83 19.41 16.90 11.35
CA ASN A 83 20.41 17.91 11.69
C ASN A 83 20.98 17.52 13.06
N GLY A 84 21.93 16.59 13.05
CA GLY A 84 22.89 16.39 14.11
C GLY A 84 23.73 17.65 14.14
N LYS A 85 23.59 18.41 15.23
CA LYS A 85 24.60 19.37 15.62
C LYS A 85 25.96 18.66 15.60
N GLU A 86 26.91 19.27 14.90
CA GLU A 86 28.34 19.01 15.07
C GLU A 86 28.77 19.19 16.53
#